data_AF-A0A839EU02-F1
#
_entry.id   AF-A0A839EU02-F1
#
_cell.length_a   1.000
_cell.length_b   1.000
_cell.length_c   1.000
_cell.angle_alpha   90.00
_cell.angle_beta   90.00
_cell.angle_gamma   90.00
#
_symmetry.space_group_name_H-M   'P 1'
#
loop_
_entity.id
_entity.type
_entity.pdbx_description
1 polymer ?
#
loop_
_entity_poly.entity_id
_entity_poly.type
_entity_poly.pdbx_seq_one_letter_code
_entity_poly.pdbx_strand_id
1 'polypeptide(L)' 'MSAMKRIIAAISREARGDQDIGPRKLESVILYLRCGERIEGELLPVTDDSFVRILSSGGIVEYVPNDAIDLARPVWRN' A
#
# COMPACT_ATOMS: atom_id res chain seq x y z
N MET A 1 -3.56 19.01 0.81
CA MET A 1 -3.45 17.53 0.77
C MET A 1 -1.97 17.17 0.63
N SER A 2 -1.38 16.39 1.54
CA SER A 2 0.07 16.10 1.49
C SER A 2 0.40 15.13 0.35
N ALA A 3 1.62 15.18 -0.17
CA ALA A 3 2.07 14.32 -1.27
C ALA A 3 1.92 12.82 -0.95
N MET A 4 2.13 12.43 0.31
CA MET A 4 1.99 11.05 0.80
C MET A 4 0.55 10.53 0.69
N LYS A 5 -0.45 11.36 1.07
CA LYS A 5 -1.87 10.98 0.94
C LYS A 5 -2.28 10.68 -0.50
N ARG A 6 -1.67 11.35 -1.48
CA ARG A 6 -1.93 11.09 -2.91
C ARG A 6 -1.34 9.76 -3.38
N ILE A 7 -0.15 9.39 -2.89
CA ILE A 7 0.51 8.13 -3.24
C ILE A 7 -0.29 6.95 -2.69
N ILE A 8 -0.69 7.02 -1.42
CA ILE A 8 -1.51 5.99 -0.77
C ILE A 8 -2.89 5.90 -1.43
N ALA A 9 -3.53 7.03 -1.71
CA ALA A 9 -4.81 7.03 -2.42
C ALA A 9 -4.69 6.48 -3.86
N ALA A 10 -3.59 6.73 -4.58
CA ALA A 10 -3.35 6.15 -5.90
C ALA A 10 -3.20 4.64 -5.79
N ILE A 11 -2.30 4.18 -4.94
CA ILE A 11 -2.03 2.77 -4.65
C ILE A 11 -3.31 2.03 -4.19
N SER A 12 -4.12 2.62 -3.30
CA SER A 12 -5.39 2.04 -2.85
C SER A 12 -6.50 2.06 -3.92
N ARG A 13 -6.46 2.97 -4.90
CA ARG A 13 -7.36 2.94 -6.07
C ARG A 13 -6.95 1.84 -7.04
N GLU A 14 -5.65 1.62 -7.24
CA GLU A 14 -5.14 0.49 -8.02
C GLU A 14 -5.55 -0.86 -7.38
N ALA A 15 -5.40 -1.00 -6.06
CA ALA A 15 -5.84 -2.19 -5.33
C ALA A 15 -7.36 -2.44 -5.40
N ARG A 16 -8.18 -1.42 -5.64
CA ARG A 16 -9.64 -1.52 -5.85
C ARG A 16 -10.01 -1.99 -7.26
N GLY A 17 -9.06 -2.07 -8.19
CA GLY A 17 -9.31 -2.40 -9.59
C GLY A 17 -9.95 -1.25 -10.38
N ASP A 18 -9.89 -0.01 -9.88
CA ASP A 18 -10.54 1.16 -10.49
C ASP A 18 -9.76 1.76 -11.68
N GLN A 19 -8.60 1.21 -12.06
CA GLN A 19 -7.85 1.65 -13.24
C GLN A 19 -7.36 0.49 -14.09
N ASP A 20 -7.60 0.59 -15.41
CA ASP A 20 -6.94 -0.14 -16.48
C ASP A 20 -5.45 0.28 -16.55
N ILE A 21 -4.59 -0.37 -15.77
CA ILE A 21 -3.14 -0.13 -15.79
C ILE A 21 -2.43 -1.13 -16.72
N GLY A 22 -2.96 -1.39 -17.91
CA GLY A 22 -2.38 -2.39 -18.82
C GLY A 22 -2.18 -3.77 -18.17
N PRO A 23 -1.33 -4.66 -18.72
CA PRO A 23 -1.28 -6.07 -18.30
C PRO A 23 -0.62 -6.32 -16.93
N ARG A 24 -0.13 -5.29 -16.22
CA ARG A 24 0.66 -5.47 -14.98
C ARG A 24 -0.23 -5.39 -13.75
N LYS A 25 -0.45 -6.53 -13.12
CA LYS A 25 -1.14 -6.63 -11.84
C LYS A 25 -0.19 -6.27 -10.70
N LEU A 26 -0.62 -5.39 -9.78
CA LEU A 26 0.08 -5.15 -8.52
C LEU A 26 0.09 -6.45 -7.71
N GLU A 27 1.26 -6.95 -7.36
CA GLU A 27 1.42 -8.21 -6.61
C GLU A 27 1.52 -7.94 -5.10
N SER A 28 2.35 -6.99 -4.71
CA SER A 28 2.54 -6.59 -3.32
C SER A 28 3.04 -5.15 -3.22
N VAL A 29 3.08 -4.62 -1.99
CA VAL A 29 3.71 -3.35 -1.67
C VAL A 29 4.67 -3.53 -0.52
N ILE A 30 5.81 -2.84 -0.62
CA ILE A 30 6.78 -2.71 0.46
C ILE A 30 6.61 -1.32 1.09
N LEU A 31 6.29 -1.29 2.37
CA LEU A 31 6.23 -0.09 3.19
C LEU A 31 7.53 0.04 3.99
N TYR A 32 8.19 1.18 3.87
CA TYR A 32 9.32 1.58 4.71
C TYR A 32 8.78 2.57 5.75
N LEU A 33 8.89 2.20 7.02
CA LEU A 33 8.37 2.99 8.14
C LEU A 33 9.44 3.94 8.68
N ARG A 34 9.01 5.05 9.27
CA ARG A 34 9.90 6.04 9.91
C ARG A 34 10.71 5.46 11.08
N CYS A 35 10.22 4.40 11.72
CA CYS A 35 10.95 3.67 12.77
C CYS A 35 12.10 2.80 12.22
N GLY A 36 12.25 2.71 10.89
CA GLY A 36 13.24 1.87 10.23
C GLY A 36 12.75 0.45 9.90
N GLU A 37 11.53 0.10 10.29
CA GLU A 37 10.92 -1.18 9.95
C GLU A 37 10.44 -1.23 8.50
N ARG A 38 10.36 -2.45 7.96
CA ARG A 38 9.84 -2.73 6.62
C ARG A 38 8.72 -3.75 6.71
N ILE A 39 7.58 -3.44 6.09
CA ILE A 39 6.46 -4.38 5.95
C ILE A 39 6.25 -4.67 4.46
N GLU A 40 6.11 -5.92 4.11
CA GLU A 40 5.79 -6.35 2.75
C GLU A 40 4.54 -7.22 2.75
N GLY A 41 3.65 -6.96 1.81
CA GLY A 41 2.39 -7.70 1.71
C GLY A 41 1.45 -7.17 0.65
N GLU A 42 0.30 -7.82 0.55
CA GLU A 42 -0.77 -7.41 -0.34
C GLU A 42 -1.53 -6.23 0.27
N LEU A 43 -1.83 -5.22 -0.54
CA LEU A 43 -2.68 -4.14 -0.10
C LEU A 43 -4.14 -4.55 -0.11
N LEU A 44 -4.78 -4.38 1.03
CA LEU A 44 -6.20 -4.59 1.16
C LEU A 44 -6.95 -3.27 0.88
N PRO A 45 -8.16 -3.34 0.33
CA PRO A 45 -9.02 -2.16 0.16
C PRO A 45 -9.22 -1.44 1.50
N VAL A 46 -9.08 -0.13 1.48
CA VAL A 46 -9.27 0.74 2.64
C VAL A 46 -10.50 1.63 2.45
N THR A 47 -11.27 1.79 3.52
CA THR A 47 -12.42 2.70 3.60
C THR A 47 -12.08 4.07 4.21
N ASP A 48 -10.88 4.22 4.76
CA ASP A 48 -10.38 5.41 5.46
C ASP A 48 -8.94 5.71 5.01
N ASP A 49 -8.68 6.97 4.66
CA ASP A 49 -7.40 7.45 4.13
C ASP A 49 -6.37 7.79 5.25
N SER A 50 -6.62 7.36 6.49
CA SER A 50 -5.72 7.57 7.62
C SER A 50 -4.71 6.43 7.81
N PHE A 51 -4.99 5.25 7.25
CA PHE A 51 -4.16 4.06 7.38
C PHE A 51 -4.09 3.26 6.09
N VAL A 52 -3.07 2.41 5.98
CA VAL A 52 -2.94 1.36 4.97
C VAL A 52 -3.25 0.02 5.64
N ARG A 53 -4.04 -0.81 4.96
CA ARG A 53 -4.26 -2.22 5.35
C ARG A 53 -3.36 -3.10 4.49
N ILE A 54 -2.49 -3.87 5.13
CA ILE A 54 -1.56 -4.76 4.43
C ILE A 54 -1.68 -6.18 4.99
N LEU A 55 -1.83 -7.16 4.09
CA LEU A 55 -1.80 -8.57 4.41
C LEU A 55 -0.36 -9.06 4.24
N SER A 56 0.36 -9.20 5.36
CA SER A 56 1.74 -9.68 5.34
C SER A 56 1.80 -11.18 5.09
N SER A 57 2.99 -11.69 4.74
CA SER A 57 3.22 -13.10 4.39
C SER A 57 2.84 -14.11 5.49
N GLY A 58 2.65 -13.65 6.73
CA GLY A 58 2.14 -14.47 7.84
C GLY A 58 0.62 -14.60 7.90
N GLY A 59 -0.12 -14.01 6.95
CA GLY A 59 -1.58 -13.94 6.98
C GLY A 59 -2.12 -12.92 8.01
N ILE A 60 -1.26 -12.02 8.49
CA ILE A 60 -1.63 -10.99 9.47
C ILE A 60 -2.05 -9.74 8.69
N VAL A 61 -3.20 -9.18 9.09
CA VAL A 61 -3.64 -7.88 8.58
C VAL A 61 -3.11 -6.79 9.50
N GLU A 62 -2.18 -5.99 8.98
CA GLU A 62 -1.59 -4.86 9.69
C GLU A 62 -2.24 -3.55 9.25
N TYR A 63 -2.52 -2.68 10.22
CA TYR A 63 -3.04 -1.32 10.00
C TYR A 63 -1.91 -0.35 10.24
N VAL A 64 -1.34 0.19 9.16
CA VAL A 64 -0.19 1.08 9.22
C VAL A 64 -0.66 2.53 9.07
N PRO A 65 -0.46 3.39 10.08
CA PRO A 65 -0.79 4.81 9.96
C PRO A 65 -0.01 5.48 8.82
N ASN A 66 -0.67 6.35 8.06
CA ASN A 66 -0.05 6.99 6.90
C ASN A 66 1.11 7.91 7.25
N ASP A 67 1.13 8.46 8.46
CA ASP A 67 2.21 9.28 9.00
C ASP A 67 3.41 8.44 9.46
N ALA A 68 3.22 7.17 9.78
CA ALA A 68 4.30 6.23 10.09
C ALA A 68 5.08 5.77 8.85
N ILE A 69 4.50 5.92 7.65
CA ILE A 69 5.12 5.52 6.39
C ILE A 69 6.06 6.63 5.90
N ASP A 70 7.32 6.26 5.64
CA ASP A 70 8.32 7.13 5.01
C ASP A 70 8.33 6.97 3.49
N LEU A 71 8.22 5.73 3.01
CA LEU A 71 8.18 5.38 1.59
C LEU A 71 7.31 4.14 1.35
N ALA A 72 6.53 4.15 0.25
CA ALA A 72 5.85 2.96 -0.25
C ALA A 72 6.38 2.61 -1.65
N ARG A 73 6.75 1.34 -1.86
CA ARG A 73 7.25 0.84 -3.14
C ARG A 73 6.35 -0.29 -3.65
N PRO A 74 5.67 -0.10 -4.80
CA PRO A 74 4.89 -1.16 -5.42
C PRO A 74 5.78 -2.23 -6.06
N VAL A 75 5.34 -3.48 -5.99
CA VAL A 75 5.94 -4.65 -6.63
C VAL A 75 4.96 -5.18 -7.67
N TRP A 76 5.39 -5.16 -8.93
CA TRP A 76 4.57 -5.52 -10.08
C TRP A 76 5.01 -6.87 -10.64
N ARG A 77 4.05 -7.72 -11.00
CA ARG A 77 4.31 -8.95 -11.75
C ARG A 77 4.04 -8.73 -13.23
N ASN A 78 4.93 -9.24 -14.09
CA ASN A 78 4.72 -9.34 -15.54
C ASN A 78 3.87 -10.57 -15.88
#